data_AF-A0A2S9FQL1-F1
#
_entry.id   AF-A0A2S9FQL1-F1
#
_cell.length_a   1.000
_cell.length_b   1.000
_cell.length_c   1.000
_cell.angle_alpha   90.00
_cell.angle_beta   90.00
_cell.angle_gamma   90.00
#
_symmetry.space_group_name_H-M   'P 1'
#
loop_
_entity.id
_entity.type
_entity.pdbx_description
1 polymer ?
#
loop_
_entity_poly.entity_id
_entity_poly.type
_entity_poly.pdbx_seq_one_letter_code
_entity_poly.pdbx_strand_id
1 'polypeptide(L)'
;VALHNRSVAKTDALLAEHGSEGKFVRSETIAEFLDALEKPRRVLIMVKAGDPTDAVINELADAMEEGDIIIDGGNALYTDTIRREKAIRERGLHFVGAGISG
;
A
#
# COMPACT_ATOMS: atom_id res chain seq x y z
N VAL A 1 3.19 -12.68 0.75
CA VAL A 1 2.53 -11.36 0.56
C VAL A 1 1.83 -11.00 1.85
N ALA A 2 2.22 -9.91 2.50
CA ALA A 2 1.46 -9.42 3.65
C ALA A 2 0.19 -8.71 3.15
N LEU A 3 -0.90 -8.81 3.91
CA LEU A 3 -2.20 -8.26 3.56
C LEU A 3 -2.67 -7.33 4.67
N HIS A 4 -3.12 -6.14 4.28
CA HIS A 4 -3.69 -5.16 5.18
C HIS A 4 -4.93 -4.53 4.56
N ASN A 5 -5.95 -4.31 5.39
CA ASN A 5 -7.13 -3.54 5.02
C ASN A 5 -7.74 -2.93 6.28
N ARG A 6 -8.23 -1.68 6.18
CA ARG A 6 -8.87 -0.96 7.30
C ARG A 6 -9.95 -1.77 8.03
N SER A 7 -10.69 -2.59 7.29
CA SER A 7 -11.64 -3.55 7.86
C SER A 7 -11.01 -4.94 7.84
N VAL A 8 -10.56 -5.40 9.00
CA VAL A 8 -9.89 -6.70 9.18
C VAL A 8 -10.72 -7.87 8.64
N ALA A 9 -12.05 -7.81 8.78
CA ALA A 9 -12.97 -8.81 8.23
C ALA A 9 -12.82 -9.05 6.72
N LYS A 10 -12.36 -8.07 5.93
CA LYS A 10 -12.10 -8.28 4.49
C LYS A 10 -10.82 -9.10 4.26
N THR A 11 -9.81 -8.90 5.08
CA THR A 11 -8.59 -9.73 5.07
C THR A 11 -8.95 -11.16 5.46
N ASP A 12 -9.79 -11.34 6.49
CA ASP A 12 -10.26 -12.65 6.95
C ASP A 12 -11.05 -13.38 5.85
N ALA A 13 -11.98 -12.68 5.18
CA ALA A 13 -12.75 -13.24 4.08
C ALA A 13 -11.84 -13.69 2.93
N LEU A 14 -10.87 -12.87 2.52
CA LEU A 14 -9.92 -13.23 1.47
C LEU A 14 -9.11 -14.48 1.83
N LEU A 15 -8.64 -14.59 3.08
CA LEU A 15 -7.88 -15.76 3.54
C LEU A 15 -8.76 -17.01 3.63
N ALA A 16 -10.04 -16.87 3.98
CA ALA A 16 -10.97 -17.99 4.01
C ALA A 16 -11.25 -18.54 2.59
N GLU A 17 -11.37 -17.66 1.60
CA GLU A 17 -11.68 -18.03 0.21
C GLU A 17 -10.45 -18.47 -0.58
N HIS A 18 -9.31 -17.79 -0.39
CA HIS A 18 -8.13 -17.92 -1.25
C HIS A 18 -6.82 -18.19 -0.49
N GLY A 19 -6.88 -18.45 0.81
CA GLY A 19 -5.68 -18.61 1.65
C GLY A 19 -4.76 -19.76 1.23
N SER A 20 -5.29 -20.77 0.52
CA SER A 20 -4.50 -21.89 -0.02
C SER A 20 -3.79 -21.56 -1.35
N GLU A 21 -4.13 -20.46 -2.01
CA GLU A 21 -3.57 -20.10 -3.33
C GLU A 21 -2.19 -19.44 -3.23
N GLY A 22 -1.73 -19.11 -2.02
CA GLY A 22 -0.45 -18.48 -1.82
C GLY A 22 -0.03 -18.37 -0.36
N LYS A 23 1.18 -17.84 -0.15
CA LYS A 23 1.68 -17.53 1.19
C LYS A 23 1.27 -16.11 1.57
N PHE A 24 0.18 -16.00 2.31
CA PHE A 24 -0.34 -14.74 2.82
C PHE A 24 0.01 -14.54 4.30
N VAL A 25 0.40 -13.32 4.67
CA VAL A 25 0.60 -12.91 6.06
C VAL A 25 -0.50 -11.94 6.42
N ARG A 26 -1.34 -12.32 7.36
CA ARG A 26 -2.42 -11.47 7.87
C ARG A 26 -1.84 -10.38 8.78
N SER A 27 -2.34 -9.16 8.66
CA SER A 27 -2.04 -8.06 9.59
C SER A 27 -3.32 -7.29 9.94
N GLU A 28 -3.40 -6.77 11.16
CA GLU A 28 -4.54 -5.96 11.61
C GLU A 28 -4.23 -4.46 11.60
N THR A 29 -2.96 -4.11 11.84
CA THR A 29 -2.49 -2.72 11.87
C THR A 29 -1.43 -2.45 10.80
N ILE A 30 -1.21 -1.18 10.46
CA ILE A 30 -0.13 -0.80 9.54
C ILE A 30 1.25 -1.17 10.13
N ALA A 31 1.44 -1.03 11.45
CA ALA A 31 2.69 -1.42 12.09
C ALA A 31 3.00 -2.91 11.88
N GLU A 32 2.04 -3.79 12.18
CA GLU A 32 2.18 -5.23 11.94
C GLU A 32 2.39 -5.56 10.46
N PHE A 33 1.69 -4.83 9.57
CA PHE A 33 1.84 -4.99 8.13
C PHE A 33 3.26 -4.67 7.68
N LEU A 34 3.83 -3.54 8.12
CA LEU A 34 5.17 -3.09 7.74
C LEU A 34 6.28 -3.93 8.37
N ASP A 35 6.08 -4.46 9.57
CA ASP A 35 7.02 -5.37 10.23
C ASP A 35 7.12 -6.72 9.53
N ALA A 36 6.07 -7.14 8.81
CA ALA A 36 6.08 -8.35 8.01
C ALA A 36 6.81 -8.22 6.65
N LEU A 37 7.32 -7.03 6.31
CA LEU A 37 7.97 -6.74 5.03
C LEU A 37 9.50 -6.66 5.17
N GLU A 38 10.19 -7.21 4.19
CA GLU A 38 11.64 -7.04 4.05
C GLU A 38 11.98 -5.62 3.59
N LYS A 39 13.02 -5.03 4.20
CA LYS A 39 13.57 -3.73 3.80
C LYS A 39 14.41 -3.83 2.50
N PRO A 40 14.36 -2.83 1.61
CA PRO A 40 13.41 -1.71 1.61
C PRO A 40 11.98 -2.22 1.37
N ARG A 41 11.04 -1.73 2.18
CA ARG A 41 9.64 -2.17 2.17
C ARG A 41 8.99 -1.74 0.87
N ARG A 42 8.12 -2.59 0.33
CA ARG A 42 7.39 -2.35 -0.92
C ARG A 42 5.90 -2.54 -0.67
N VAL A 43 5.13 -1.47 -0.77
CA VAL A 43 3.69 -1.49 -0.47
C VAL A 43 2.90 -1.11 -1.73
N LEU A 44 2.08 -2.05 -2.23
CA LEU A 44 1.12 -1.81 -3.30
C LEU A 44 -0.24 -1.44 -2.71
N ILE A 45 -0.76 -0.27 -3.05
CA ILE A 45 -2.10 0.17 -2.68
C ILE A 45 -3.09 -0.08 -3.83
N MET A 46 -4.20 -0.73 -3.50
CA MET A 46 -5.32 -1.04 -4.40
C MET A 46 -6.61 -0.48 -3.81
N VAL A 47 -6.67 0.84 -3.67
CA VAL A 47 -7.80 1.55 -3.06
C VAL A 47 -8.51 2.43 -4.09
N LYS A 48 -9.76 2.80 -3.80
CA LYS A 48 -10.52 3.69 -4.67
C LYS A 48 -9.80 5.04 -4.80
N ALA A 49 -9.58 5.47 -6.04
CA ALA A 49 -8.91 6.74 -6.35
C ALA A 49 -9.60 7.94 -5.68
N GLY A 50 -8.78 8.93 -5.30
CA GLY A 50 -9.19 10.18 -4.64
C GLY A 50 -8.65 10.27 -3.21
N ASP A 51 -9.36 11.00 -2.35
CA ASP A 51 -8.97 11.26 -0.95
C ASP A 51 -8.64 9.98 -0.13
N PRO A 52 -9.34 8.84 -0.31
CA PRO A 52 -8.97 7.62 0.41
C PRO A 52 -7.57 7.11 0.08
N THR A 53 -7.13 7.27 -1.18
CA THR A 53 -5.76 6.94 -1.60
C THR A 53 -4.75 7.83 -0.87
N ASP A 54 -5.00 9.14 -0.83
CA ASP A 54 -4.09 10.09 -0.18
C ASP A 54 -3.98 9.84 1.32
N ALA A 55 -5.08 9.50 1.99
CA ALA A 55 -5.08 9.15 3.41
C ALA A 55 -4.17 7.94 3.70
N VAL A 56 -4.30 6.87 2.92
CA VAL A 56 -3.48 5.66 3.08
C VAL A 56 -2.01 5.93 2.74
N ILE A 57 -1.74 6.70 1.69
CA ILE A 57 -0.37 7.10 1.33
C ILE A 57 0.31 7.84 2.49
N ASN A 58 -0.40 8.79 3.12
CA ASN A 58 0.15 9.56 4.23
C ASN A 58 0.38 8.68 5.47
N GLU A 59 -0.59 7.81 5.80
CA GLU A 59 -0.48 6.90 6.94
C GLU A 59 0.72 5.93 6.80
N LEU A 60 0.92 5.40 5.59
CA LEU A 60 2.09 4.57 5.27
C LEU A 60 3.38 5.37 5.37
N ALA A 61 3.41 6.56 4.77
CA ALA A 61 4.60 7.39 4.75
C ALA A 61 5.03 7.87 6.14
N ASP A 62 4.09 8.01 7.09
CA ASP A 62 4.36 8.33 8.51
C ASP A 62 5.03 7.18 9.26
N ALA A 63 4.80 5.94 8.83
CA ALA A 63 5.32 4.73 9.48
C ALA A 63 6.51 4.08 8.76
N MET A 64 6.79 4.48 7.51
CA MET A 64 7.86 3.94 6.68
C MET A 64 9.20 4.66 6.92
N GLU A 65 10.29 3.98 6.55
CA GLU A 65 11.65 4.48 6.70
C GLU A 65 12.23 4.94 5.36
N GLU A 66 13.27 5.78 5.40
CA GLU A 66 13.94 6.28 4.20
C GLU A 66 14.32 5.14 3.22
N GLY A 67 14.00 5.33 1.95
CA GLY A 67 14.22 4.35 0.88
C GLY A 67 13.11 3.33 0.67
N ASP A 68 12.09 3.27 1.56
CA ASP A 68 10.93 2.41 1.33
C ASP A 68 10.06 2.94 0.15
N ILE A 69 9.26 2.05 -0.45
CA ILE A 69 8.58 2.27 -1.73
C ILE A 69 7.06 2.12 -1.57
N ILE A 70 6.32 3.15 -1.97
CA ILE A 70 4.85 3.13 -2.10
C ILE A 70 4.47 3.04 -3.59
N ILE A 71 3.60 2.10 -3.93
CA ILE A 71 3.16 1.84 -5.31
C ILE A 71 1.64 2.03 -5.38
N ASP A 72 1.17 3.01 -6.14
CA ASP A 72 -0.25 3.24 -6.41
C ASP A 72 -0.70 2.46 -7.64
N GLY A 73 -1.43 1.36 -7.40
CA GLY A 73 -2.04 0.52 -8.43
C GLY A 73 -3.44 0.96 -8.83
N GLY A 74 -3.95 2.05 -8.25
CA GLY A 74 -5.27 2.58 -8.55
C GLY A 74 -5.33 3.31 -9.89
N ASN A 75 -6.55 3.51 -10.40
CA ASN A 75 -6.80 4.31 -11.60
C ASN A 75 -6.84 5.81 -11.27
N ALA A 76 -5.72 6.34 -10.78
CA ALA A 76 -5.56 7.76 -10.48
C ALA A 76 -5.34 8.60 -11.74
N LEU A 77 -5.71 9.88 -11.71
CA LEU A 77 -5.30 10.83 -12.74
C LEU A 77 -3.79 11.07 -12.64
N TYR A 78 -3.09 11.07 -13.78
CA TYR A 78 -1.61 11.18 -13.78
C TYR A 78 -1.06 12.42 -13.06
N THR A 79 -1.81 13.52 -13.01
CA THR A 79 -1.42 14.73 -12.27
C THR A 79 -1.42 14.51 -10.75
N ASP A 80 -2.30 13.64 -10.24
CA ASP A 80 -2.29 13.25 -8.84
C ASP A 80 -1.05 12.42 -8.53
N THR A 81 -0.67 11.51 -9.43
CA THR A 81 0.58 10.73 -9.33
C THR A 81 1.80 11.65 -9.25
N ILE A 82 1.89 12.68 -10.10
CA ILE A 82 3.00 13.64 -10.07
C ILE A 82 3.04 14.40 -8.73
N ARG A 83 1.90 14.85 -8.23
CA ARG A 83 1.79 15.54 -6.94
C ARG A 83 2.20 14.63 -5.77
N ARG A 84 1.71 13.39 -5.75
CA ARG A 84 2.02 12.37 -4.73
C ARG A 84 3.49 12.03 -4.73
N GLU A 85 4.07 11.80 -5.90
CA GLU A 85 5.49 11.47 -6.05
C GLU A 85 6.38 12.55 -5.44
N LYS A 86 6.13 13.81 -5.77
CA LYS A 86 6.89 14.93 -5.20
C LYS A 86 6.78 14.99 -3.67
N ALA A 87 5.56 14.88 -3.13
CA ALA A 87 5.33 14.95 -1.70
C ALA A 87 5.99 13.77 -0.93
N ILE A 88 6.00 12.57 -1.52
CA ILE A 88 6.60 11.38 -0.93
C ILE A 88 8.13 11.41 -1.02
N ARG A 89 8.68 11.96 -2.11
CA ARG A 89 10.12 12.20 -2.24
C ARG A 89 10.66 13.17 -1.18
N GLU A 90 9.90 14.22 -0.85
CA GLU A 90 10.25 15.16 0.21
C GLU A 90 10.37 14.49 1.60
N ARG A 91 9.82 13.28 1.75
CA ARG A 91 9.88 12.45 2.96
C ARG A 91 10.97 11.37 2.91
N GLY A 92 11.82 11.35 1.88
CA GLY A 92 12.87 10.34 1.72
C GLY A 92 12.36 8.99 1.21
N LEU A 93 11.14 8.93 0.69
CA LEU A 93 10.50 7.71 0.21
C LEU A 93 10.42 7.69 -1.32
N HIS A 94 10.27 6.50 -1.89
CA HIS A 94 10.03 6.32 -3.32
C HIS A 94 8.54 6.12 -3.60
N PHE A 95 8.08 6.67 -4.72
CA PHE A 95 6.69 6.54 -5.16
C PHE A 95 6.61 6.07 -6.61
N VAL A 96 5.73 5.11 -6.88
CA VAL A 96 5.49 4.55 -8.21
C VAL A 96 3.99 4.58 -8.50
N GLY A 97 3.58 5.31 -9.53
CA GLY A 97 2.24 5.12 -10.12
C GLY A 97 2.28 3.99 -11.13
N ALA A 98 1.43 2.98 -10.97
CA ALA A 98 1.38 1.79 -11.82
C ALA A 98 -0.05 1.51 -12.29
N GLY A 99 -0.35 1.83 -13.55
CA GLY A 99 -1.63 1.44 -14.15
C GLY A 99 -1.70 -0.08 -14.34
N ILE A 100 -2.73 -0.72 -13.80
CA ILE A 100 -2.94 -2.17 -13.91
C ILE A 100 -4.18 -2.41 -14.78
N SER A 101 -3.99 -3.18 -15.86
CA SER A 101 -5.06 -3.62 -16.77
C SER A 101 -5.06 -5.14 -16.83
N GLY A 102 -6.25 -5.73 -16.96
CA GLY A 102 -6.48 -7.17 -17.16
C GLY A 102 -7.40 -7.43 -18.34
#